data_AF-A0A924RL38-F1
#
_entry.id   AF-A0A924RL38-F1
#
_cell.length_a   1.000
_cell.length_b   1.000
_cell.length_c   1.000
_cell.angle_alpha   90.00
_cell.angle_beta   90.00
_cell.angle_gamma   90.00
#
_symmetry.space_group_name_H-M   'P 1'
#
loop_
_entity.id
_entity.type
_entity.pdbx_description
1 polymer ?
#
loop_
_entity_poly.entity_id
_entity_poly.type
_entity_poly.pdbx_seq_one_letter_code
_entity_poly.pdbx_strand_id
1 'polypeptide(L)'
;MLQEGQLLAVRRGERNTLSVPARLLGPQGPLPELPGTLTVLADAGYEGEDALRWLFTPDETITGGSPVGALLAGHKTEVRRRAQALAI
;
A
#
# COMPACT_ATOMS: atom_id res chain seq x y z
N MET A 1 -12.92 -14.64 1.34
CA MET A 1 -13.40 -13.25 1.29
C MET A 1 -12.24 -12.35 0.92
N LEU A 2 -12.13 -11.95 -0.35
CA LEU A 2 -11.34 -10.78 -0.76
C LEU A 2 -12.31 -9.61 -0.64
N GLN A 3 -12.42 -9.04 0.55
CA GLN A 3 -13.33 -7.93 0.80
C GLN A 3 -12.64 -6.65 0.36
N GLU A 4 -13.35 -5.86 -0.45
CA GLU A 4 -12.92 -4.61 -1.05
C GLU A 4 -12.17 -3.73 -0.02
N GLY A 5 -10.98 -3.25 -0.39
CA GLY A 5 -10.20 -2.31 0.40
C GLY A 5 -9.30 -2.90 1.51
N GLN A 6 -9.32 -4.22 1.76
CA GLN A 6 -8.44 -4.83 2.78
C GLN A 6 -7.10 -5.36 2.26
N LEU A 7 -7.01 -5.64 0.95
CA LEU A 7 -5.79 -6.13 0.31
C LEU A 7 -5.70 -5.60 -1.13
N LEU A 8 -4.54 -5.05 -1.48
CA LEU A 8 -4.18 -4.83 -2.88
C LEU A 8 -3.69 -6.16 -3.46
N ALA A 9 -4.52 -6.76 -4.32
CA ALA A 9 -4.16 -7.92 -5.10
C ALA A 9 -3.97 -7.50 -6.56
N VAL A 10 -2.78 -7.75 -7.11
CA VAL A 10 -2.49 -7.59 -8.53
C VAL A 10 -2.64 -8.91 -9.25
N ARG A 11 -3.16 -8.86 -10.47
CA ARG A 11 -3.13 -10.02 -11.36
C ARG A 11 -1.73 -10.12 -11.95
N ARG A 12 -1.06 -11.26 -11.76
CA ARG A 12 0.29 -11.51 -12.30
C ARG A 12 0.38 -12.88 -12.98
N GLY A 13 1.21 -12.94 -14.02
CA GLY A 13 1.52 -14.15 -14.80
C GLY A 13 0.49 -14.48 -15.89
N GLU A 14 0.80 -15.49 -16.72
CA GLU A 14 -0.01 -15.89 -17.90
C GLU A 14 -1.47 -16.25 -17.57
N ARG A 15 -1.76 -16.61 -16.31
CA ARG A 15 -3.10 -16.97 -15.83
C ARG A 15 -3.87 -15.86 -15.08
N ASN A 16 -3.37 -14.62 -15.04
CA ASN A 16 -4.04 -13.51 -14.35
C ASN A 16 -4.36 -13.79 -12.87
N THR A 17 -3.48 -14.54 -12.20
CA THR A 17 -3.66 -14.96 -10.81
C THR A 17 -3.56 -13.77 -9.87
N LEU A 18 -4.56 -13.59 -9.01
CA LEU A 18 -4.54 -12.58 -7.94
C LEU A 18 -3.39 -12.89 -6.97
N SER A 19 -2.46 -11.95 -6.88
CA SER A 19 -1.23 -12.07 -6.12
C SER A 19 -1.11 -10.88 -5.19
N VAL A 20 -0.78 -11.14 -3.92
CA VAL A 20 -0.53 -10.12 -2.91
C VAL A 20 0.99 -10.02 -2.71
N PRO A 21 1.59 -8.83 -2.81
CA PRO A 21 3.01 -8.67 -2.50
C PRO A 21 3.31 -9.07 -1.06
N ALA A 22 4.28 -9.96 -0.85
CA ALA A 22 4.65 -10.45 0.47
C ALA A 22 5.03 -9.33 1.46
N ARG A 23 5.54 -8.20 0.95
CA ARG A 23 5.90 -7.02 1.76
C ARG A 23 4.69 -6.31 2.41
N LEU A 24 3.48 -6.63 1.96
CA LEU A 24 2.22 -6.17 2.56
C LEU A 24 1.71 -7.10 3.67
N LEU A 25 2.46 -8.16 4.00
CA LEU A 25 2.14 -9.12 5.04
C LEU A 25 3.13 -8.94 6.20
N GLY A 26 2.58 -8.76 7.40
CA GLY A 26 3.30 -8.87 8.66
C GLY A 26 3.20 -10.28 9.27
N PRO A 27 3.66 -10.46 10.51
CA PRO A 27 3.75 -11.78 11.17
C PRO A 27 2.41 -12.50 11.35
N GLN A 28 1.30 -11.76 11.36
CA GLN A 28 -0.05 -12.26 11.63
C GLN A 28 -0.97 -12.16 10.40
N GLY A 29 -0.41 -11.88 9.22
CA GLY A 29 -1.19 -11.63 8.00
C GLY A 29 -1.02 -10.20 7.47
N PRO A 30 -1.99 -9.65 6.72
CA PRO A 30 -1.89 -8.32 6.12
C PRO A 30 -1.54 -7.23 7.13
N LEU A 31 -0.76 -6.23 6.73
CA LEU A 31 -0.43 -5.12 7.60
C LEU A 31 -1.72 -4.40 8.04
N PRO A 32 -1.97 -4.24 9.36
CA PRO A 32 -3.21 -3.64 9.86
C PRO A 32 -3.37 -2.17 9.45
N GLU A 33 -2.27 -1.54 9.04
CA GLU A 33 -2.25 -0.13 8.64
C GLU A 33 -2.71 0.07 7.19
N LEU A 34 -2.70 -1.00 6.38
CA LEU A 34 -3.02 -0.94 4.95
C LEU A 34 -4.42 -0.40 4.68
N PRO A 35 -5.52 -0.93 5.26
CA PRO A 35 -6.87 -0.49 4.88
C PRO A 35 -7.04 1.03 4.99
N GLY A 36 -6.60 1.63 6.09
CA GLY A 36 -6.66 3.08 6.27
C GLY A 36 -5.75 3.88 5.33
N THR A 37 -4.60 3.32 4.94
CA THR A 37 -3.74 3.96 3.92
C THR A 37 -4.35 3.85 2.52
N LEU A 38 -5.00 2.72 2.21
CA LEU A 38 -5.69 2.52 0.93
C LEU A 38 -6.90 3.43 0.80
N THR A 39 -7.66 3.66 1.86
CA THR A 39 -8.74 4.66 1.85
C THR A 39 -8.22 6.04 1.49
N VAL A 40 -7.14 6.50 2.13
CA VAL A 40 -6.56 7.81 1.82
C VAL A 40 -6.02 7.90 0.39
N LEU A 41 -5.43 6.81 -0.12
CA LEU A 41 -4.99 6.74 -1.51
C LEU A 41 -6.17 6.78 -2.49
N ALA A 42 -7.25 6.07 -2.19
CA ALA A 42 -8.46 6.08 -3.00
C ALA A 42 -9.11 7.47 -3.04
N ASP A 43 -9.14 8.19 -1.91
CA ASP A 43 -9.59 9.58 -1.84
C ASP A 43 -8.74 10.51 -2.73
N ALA A 44 -7.47 10.16 -2.98
CA ALA A 44 -6.57 10.83 -3.91
C ALA A 44 -6.61 10.28 -5.35
N GLY A 45 -7.50 9.33 -5.65
CA GLY A 45 -7.64 8.70 -6.96
C GLY A 45 -6.64 7.55 -7.26
N TYR A 46 -5.92 7.06 -6.25
CA TYR A 46 -4.98 5.94 -6.38
C TYR A 46 -5.64 4.64 -5.95
N GLU A 47 -5.92 3.76 -6.91
CA GLU A 47 -6.51 2.45 -6.67
C GLU A 47 -5.69 1.32 -7.32
N GLY A 48 -5.92 0.07 -6.90
CA GLY A 48 -5.35 -1.12 -7.54
C GLY A 48 -3.84 -1.05 -7.80
N GLU A 49 -3.46 -1.04 -9.08
CA GLU A 49 -2.06 -0.97 -9.50
C GLU A 49 -1.39 0.36 -9.19
N ASP A 50 -2.10 1.48 -9.24
CA ASP A 50 -1.52 2.79 -8.96
C ASP A 50 -1.24 2.97 -7.46
N ALA A 51 -2.14 2.47 -6.60
CA ALA A 51 -1.90 2.40 -5.17
C ALA A 51 -0.68 1.50 -4.85
N LEU A 52 -0.55 0.35 -5.52
CA LEU A 52 0.62 -0.51 -5.38
C LEU A 52 1.89 0.18 -5.87
N ARG A 53 1.86 0.81 -7.05
CA ARG A 53 3.01 1.52 -7.58
C ARG A 53 3.47 2.57 -6.58
N TRP A 54 2.56 3.40 -6.09
CA TRP A 54 2.86 4.41 -5.08
C TRP A 54 3.49 3.82 -3.82
N LEU A 55 2.90 2.75 -3.27
CA LEU A 55 3.40 2.10 -2.06
C LEU A 55 4.84 1.58 -2.20
N PHE A 56 5.21 1.14 -3.42
CA PHE A 56 6.51 0.56 -3.71
C PHE A 56 7.49 1.53 -4.38
N THR A 57 7.07 2.74 -4.71
CA THR A 57 7.95 3.79 -5.26
C THR A 57 9.05 4.11 -4.24
N PRO A 58 10.33 4.01 -4.62
CA PRO A 58 11.43 4.43 -3.77
C PRO A 58 11.36 5.92 -3.45
N ASP A 59 11.61 6.25 -2.19
CA ASP A 59 11.65 7.62 -1.69
C ASP A 59 12.68 7.68 -0.55
N GLU A 60 13.82 8.31 -0.79
CA GLU A 60 14.90 8.39 0.19
C GLU A 60 14.57 9.34 1.36
N THR A 61 13.54 10.17 1.21
CA THR A 61 13.11 11.12 2.23
C THR A 61 12.16 10.51 3.27
N ILE A 62 11.72 9.26 3.06
CA ILE A 62 10.88 8.51 4.00
C ILE A 62 11.69 7.40 4.68
N THR A 63 11.46 7.19 5.98
CA THR A 63 12.07 6.08 6.70
C THR A 63 11.73 4.74 6.04
N GLY A 64 12.73 3.90 5.81
CA GLY A 64 12.55 2.62 5.11
C GLY A 64 12.58 2.72 3.57
N GLY A 65 12.89 3.91 3.03
CA GLY A 65 13.22 4.13 1.61
C GLY A 65 12.06 3.98 0.63
N SER A 66 10.84 3.77 1.12
CA SER A 66 9.59 3.65 0.35
C SER A 66 8.40 3.70 1.31
N PRO A 67 7.17 4.04 0.85
CA PRO A 67 5.99 4.02 1.71
C PRO A 67 5.71 2.66 2.35
N VAL A 68 5.88 1.55 1.61
CA VAL A 68 5.74 0.21 2.17
C VAL A 68 6.84 -0.11 3.20
N GLY A 69 8.06 0.39 3.00
CA GLY A 69 9.14 0.29 3.98
C GLY A 69 8.80 1.04 5.26
N ALA A 70 8.23 2.24 5.14
CA ALA A 70 7.78 3.03 6.27
C ALA A 70 6.65 2.35 7.06
N LEU A 71 5.67 1.75 6.37
CA LEU A 71 4.60 0.97 7.02
C LEU A 71 5.17 -0.21 7.82
N LEU A 72 6.14 -0.94 7.25
CA LEU A 72 6.80 -2.05 7.95
C LEU A 72 7.60 -1.59 9.18
N ALA A 73 8.15 -0.38 9.13
CA ALA A 73 8.83 0.26 10.25
C ALA A 73 7.88 0.94 11.26
N GLY A 74 6.56 0.83 11.09
CA GLY A 74 5.56 1.37 12.00
C GLY A 74 5.27 2.87 11.83
N HIS A 75 5.62 3.45 10.68
CA HIS A 75 5.48 4.88 10.40
C HIS A 75 4.21 5.25 9.59
N LYS A 76 3.03 4.64 9.86
CA LYS A 76 1.77 4.98 9.16
C LYS A 76 1.45 6.46 9.07
N THR A 77 1.72 7.23 10.12
CA THR A 77 1.31 8.64 10.19
C THR A 77 1.98 9.43 9.06
N GLU A 78 3.27 9.20 8.84
CA GLU A 78 4.01 9.82 7.75
C GLU A 78 3.52 9.35 6.38
N VAL A 79 3.24 8.05 6.24
CA VAL A 79 2.71 7.48 5.00
C VAL A 79 1.36 8.10 4.64
N ARG A 80 0.43 8.19 5.60
CA ARG A 80 -0.90 8.79 5.38
C ARG A 80 -0.82 10.27 5.08
N ARG A 81 0.07 11.00 5.75
CA ARG A 81 0.31 12.42 5.47
C ARG A 81 0.77 12.63 4.01
N ARG A 82 1.67 11.77 3.51
CA ARG A 82 2.11 11.83 2.10
C ARG A 82 1.00 11.45 1.13
N ALA A 83 0.21 10.42 1.44
CA ALA A 83 -0.94 10.05 0.63
C ALA A 83 -1.97 11.19 0.55
N GLN A 84 -2.26 11.87 1.66
CA GLN A 84 -3.14 13.06 1.69
C GLN A 84 -2.60 14.20 0.82
N ALA A 85 -1.29 14.39 0.77
CA ALA A 85 -0.66 15.41 -0.07
C ALA A 85 -0.82 15.16 -1.58
N LEU A 86 -1.23 13.96 -2.00
CA LEU A 86 -1.54 13.65 -3.40
C LEU A 86 -2.93 14.16 -3.83
N ALA A 87 -3.81 14.47 -2.87
CA ALA A 87 -5.17 14.94 -3.12
C ALA A 87 -5.27 16.48 -3.22
N ILE A 88 -4.13 17.18 -3.30
CA ILE A 88 -4.00 18.64 -3.39
C ILE A 88 -3.63 19.00 -4.82
#